data_AF-A0A7W8NMW3-F1
#
_entry.id   AF-A0A7W8NMW3-F1
#
_cell.length_a   1.000
_cell.length_b   1.000
_cell.length_c   1.000
_cell.angle_alpha   90.00
_cell.angle_beta   90.00
_cell.angle_gamma   90.00
#
_symmetry.space_group_name_H-M   'P 1'
#
loop_
_entity.id
_entity.type
_entity.pdbx_description
1 polymer ?
#
loop_
_entity_poly.entity_id
_entity_poly.type
_entity_poly.pdbx_seq_one_letter_code
_entity_poly.pdbx_strand_id
1 'polypeptide(L)'
;MKQGLLAATMLTAVQHPAGAAGMNDALHAYYTAEKSALPATAATGALAAVFGGLLLRRRQRFSTGLGLPFLLIGAATSIGSLAYLSQIDERHASYATLLNESPALYLQTEGTHLDTMQRDFQRIIWIDGSVAAAALGLAVYGTVNNKRYAKGLGIGTLVSAAALTALEMHNRDRASEYLNALHTYAAHTSLQVGGNLTSLSLDFQTAF
;
A
#
# COMPACT_ATOMS: atom_id res chain seq x y z
N MET A 1 31.21 -8.51 16.07
CA MET A 1 30.97 -9.44 14.94
C MET A 1 30.38 -10.73 15.49
N LYS A 2 29.11 -11.03 15.13
CA LYS A 2 28.34 -12.29 15.26
C LYS A 2 26.91 -11.90 14.87
N GLN A 3 26.59 -11.79 13.57
CA GLN A 3 25.88 -12.83 12.81
C GLN A 3 24.68 -13.42 13.58
N GLY A 4 23.60 -12.63 13.66
CA GLY A 4 22.25 -13.12 13.90
C GLY A 4 21.59 -13.33 12.53
N LEU A 5 21.71 -14.56 12.05
CA LEU A 5 21.23 -15.05 10.78
C LEU A 5 19.71 -14.89 10.69
N LEU A 6 19.28 -14.18 9.64
CA LEU A 6 18.11 -14.48 8.79
C LEU A 6 17.20 -15.60 9.33
N ALA A 7 16.21 -15.23 10.14
CA ALA A 7 14.99 -16.02 10.21
C ALA A 7 14.26 -15.79 8.88
N ALA A 8 14.59 -16.64 7.90
CA ALA A 8 13.78 -16.83 6.71
C ALA A 8 12.39 -17.26 7.21
N THR A 9 11.47 -16.30 7.24
CA THR A 9 10.05 -16.58 7.41
C THR A 9 9.70 -17.55 6.29
N MET A 10 9.43 -18.79 6.67
CA MET A 10 9.01 -19.81 5.74
C MET A 10 7.83 -19.28 4.96
N LEU A 11 7.99 -19.29 3.65
CA LEU A 11 6.95 -19.08 2.66
C LEU A 11 5.87 -20.14 2.92
N THR A 12 4.92 -19.86 3.81
CA THR A 12 3.69 -20.63 3.86
C THR A 12 3.06 -20.46 2.50
N ALA A 13 2.96 -21.55 1.74
CA ALA A 13 2.09 -21.62 0.58
C ALA A 13 0.69 -21.24 1.10
N VAL A 14 0.28 -19.99 0.87
CA VAL A 14 -1.07 -19.55 1.16
C VAL A 14 -1.96 -20.44 0.30
N GLN A 15 -2.69 -21.35 0.93
CA GLN A 15 -3.69 -22.15 0.24
C GLN A 15 -4.61 -21.17 -0.47
N HIS A 16 -4.57 -21.19 -1.80
CA HIS A 16 -5.40 -20.30 -2.60
C HIS A 16 -6.88 -20.57 -2.28
N PRO A 17 -7.72 -19.53 -2.22
CA PRO A 17 -9.12 -19.68 -1.88
C PRO A 17 -9.85 -20.46 -2.99
N ALA A 18 -10.06 -21.75 -2.78
CA ALA A 18 -11.00 -22.51 -3.58
C ALA A 18 -12.42 -22.21 -3.08
N GLY A 19 -13.21 -21.51 -3.90
CA GLY A 19 -14.62 -21.22 -3.62
C GLY A 19 -14.86 -20.06 -2.63
N ALA A 20 -16.15 -19.83 -2.34
CA ALA A 20 -16.62 -18.63 -1.64
C ALA A 20 -16.09 -18.49 -0.20
N ALA A 21 -15.92 -19.60 0.53
CA ALA A 21 -15.40 -19.58 1.91
C ALA A 21 -13.97 -19.04 1.96
N GLY A 22 -13.08 -19.56 1.10
CA GLY A 22 -11.72 -19.06 1.02
C GLY A 22 -11.66 -17.60 0.57
N MET A 23 -12.54 -17.18 -0.34
CA MET A 23 -12.58 -15.79 -0.78
C MET A 23 -13.03 -14.86 0.35
N ASN A 24 -13.94 -15.31 1.21
CA ASN A 24 -14.35 -14.58 2.40
C ASN A 24 -13.19 -14.41 3.39
N ASP A 25 -12.41 -15.48 3.62
CA ASP A 25 -11.21 -15.41 4.48
C ASP A 25 -10.17 -14.44 3.91
N ALA A 26 -9.93 -14.46 2.60
CA ALA A 26 -8.99 -13.55 1.94
C ALA A 26 -9.45 -12.08 2.03
N LEU A 27 -10.74 -11.83 1.77
CA LEU A 27 -11.37 -10.52 1.96
C LEU A 27 -11.19 -10.02 3.40
N HIS A 28 -11.50 -10.87 4.38
CA HIS A 28 -11.43 -10.49 5.78
C HIS A 28 -9.99 -10.22 6.24
N ALA A 29 -9.05 -11.07 5.82
CA ALA A 29 -7.63 -10.90 6.10
C ALA A 29 -7.08 -9.59 5.51
N TYR A 30 -7.42 -9.27 4.27
CA TYR A 30 -7.00 -8.04 3.60
C TYR A 30 -7.48 -6.78 4.34
N TYR A 31 -8.78 -6.64 4.56
CA TYR A 31 -9.34 -5.44 5.22
C TYR A 31 -8.94 -5.35 6.70
N THR A 32 -8.76 -6.47 7.40
CA THR A 32 -8.24 -6.47 8.78
C THR A 32 -6.79 -5.97 8.81
N ALA A 33 -5.95 -6.44 7.89
CA ALA A 33 -4.56 -6.00 7.79
C ALA A 33 -4.50 -4.50 7.48
N GLU A 34 -5.26 -4.02 6.49
CA GLU A 34 -5.36 -2.60 6.18
C GLU A 34 -5.79 -1.78 7.40
N LYS A 35 -6.89 -2.17 8.06
CA LYS A 35 -7.40 -1.48 9.23
C LYS A 35 -6.38 -1.41 10.36
N SER A 36 -5.68 -2.50 10.62
CA SER A 36 -4.69 -2.59 11.70
C SER A 36 -3.47 -1.68 11.48
N ALA A 37 -3.13 -1.37 10.23
CA ALA A 37 -2.00 -0.52 9.88
C ALA A 37 -2.33 0.98 10.03
N LEU A 38 -3.58 1.40 9.84
CA LEU A 38 -3.98 2.81 9.80
C LEU A 38 -3.68 3.61 11.08
N PRO A 39 -3.90 3.09 12.31
CA PRO A 39 -3.53 3.82 13.53
C PRO A 39 -2.03 4.10 13.63
N ALA A 40 -1.19 3.13 13.25
CA ALA A 40 0.26 3.29 13.28
C ALA A 40 0.74 4.31 12.23
N THR A 41 0.16 4.26 11.02
CA THR A 41 0.41 5.26 9.97
C THR A 41 -0.03 6.66 10.41
N ALA A 42 -1.21 6.77 11.03
CA ALA A 42 -1.73 8.02 11.56
C ALA A 42 -0.80 8.62 12.63
N ALA A 43 -0.40 7.80 13.61
CA ALA A 43 0.51 8.21 14.68
C ALA A 43 1.88 8.64 14.13
N THR A 44 2.41 7.90 13.16
CA THR A 44 3.68 8.24 12.50
C THR A 44 3.60 9.58 11.78
N GLY A 45 2.51 9.83 11.03
CA GLY A 45 2.24 11.11 10.40
C GLY A 45 2.16 12.26 11.42
N ALA A 46 1.42 12.05 12.52
CA ALA A 46 1.29 13.05 13.58
C ALA A 46 2.63 13.38 14.25
N LEU A 47 3.47 12.37 14.52
CA LEU A 47 4.81 12.56 15.07
C LEU A 47 5.71 13.34 14.12
N ALA A 48 5.68 13.02 12.82
CA ALA A 48 6.38 13.78 11.80
C ALA A 48 5.89 15.24 11.76
N ALA A 49 4.58 15.46 11.87
CA ALA A 49 4.00 16.79 11.87
C ALA A 49 4.46 17.62 13.08
N VAL A 50 4.42 17.03 14.28
CA VAL A 50 4.92 17.64 15.52
C VAL A 50 6.41 17.97 15.40
N PHE A 51 7.21 17.02 14.88
CA PHE A 51 8.63 17.25 14.65
C PHE A 51 8.88 18.42 13.69
N GLY A 52 8.13 18.49 12.58
CA GLY A 52 8.16 19.62 11.66
C GLY A 52 7.80 20.95 12.34
N GLY A 53 6.75 20.96 13.15
CA GLY A 53 6.35 22.11 13.97
C GLY A 53 7.43 22.57 14.94
N LEU A 54 8.09 21.65 15.64
CA LEU A 54 9.20 21.95 16.55
C LEU A 54 10.41 22.54 15.80
N LEU A 55 10.71 22.06 14.60
CA LEU A 55 11.77 22.63 13.76
C LEU A 55 11.46 24.06 13.31
N LEU A 56 10.19 24.35 12.97
CA LEU A 56 9.75 25.70 12.58
C LEU A 56 9.92 26.71 13.72
N ARG A 57 9.71 26.30 14.99
CA ARG A 57 9.88 27.17 16.16
C ARG A 57 11.32 27.66 16.35
N ARG A 58 12.32 26.96 15.81
CA ARG A 58 13.74 27.36 15.92
C ARG A 58 14.07 28.63 15.12
N ARG A 59 13.21 29.05 14.18
CA ARG A 59 13.38 30.25 13.31
C ARG A 59 14.71 30.33 12.55
N GLN A 60 15.44 29.22 12.44
CA GLN A 60 16.65 29.11 11.64
C GLN A 60 16.29 28.67 10.21
N ARG A 61 16.88 29.32 9.20
CA ARG A 61 16.57 29.05 7.78
C ARG A 61 16.59 27.56 7.42
N PHE A 62 17.61 26.82 7.87
CA PHE A 62 17.69 25.37 7.62
C PHE A 62 16.55 24.60 8.28
N SER A 63 16.34 24.82 9.59
CA SER A 63 15.28 24.16 10.36
C SER A 63 13.89 24.47 9.81
N THR A 64 13.65 25.71 9.35
CA THR A 64 12.39 26.08 8.71
C THR A 64 12.17 25.33 7.39
N GLY A 65 13.20 25.27 6.53
CA GLY A 65 13.12 24.50 5.29
C GLY A 65 12.88 23.02 5.55
N LEU A 66 13.62 22.43 6.51
CA LEU A 66 13.49 21.02 6.88
C LEU A 66 12.13 20.69 7.51
N GLY A 67 11.64 21.57 8.38
CA GLY A 67 10.42 21.34 9.15
C GLY A 67 9.15 21.42 8.32
N LEU A 68 9.13 22.22 7.24
CA LEU A 68 7.92 22.44 6.45
C LEU A 68 7.41 21.14 5.77
N PRO A 69 8.23 20.35 5.06
CA PRO A 69 7.78 19.06 4.52
C PRO A 69 7.29 18.09 5.59
N PHE A 70 8.00 17.95 6.71
CA PHE A 70 7.57 17.08 7.81
C PHE A 70 6.23 17.51 8.40
N LEU A 71 6.02 18.82 8.57
CA LEU A 71 4.76 19.37 9.05
C LEU A 71 3.61 19.02 8.09
N LEU A 72 3.76 19.41 6.82
CA LEU A 72 2.68 19.31 5.84
C LEU A 72 2.35 17.86 5.47
N ILE A 73 3.38 17.08 5.13
CA ILE A 73 3.20 15.69 4.72
C ILE A 73 2.78 14.84 5.90
N GLY A 74 3.42 15.01 7.07
CA GLY A 74 3.03 14.29 8.28
C GLY A 74 1.58 14.55 8.68
N ALA A 75 1.13 15.81 8.62
CA ALA A 75 -0.25 16.16 8.92
C ALA A 75 -1.22 15.54 7.89
N ALA A 76 -0.91 15.63 6.60
CA ALA A 76 -1.72 15.03 5.54
C ALA A 76 -1.83 13.51 5.69
N THR A 77 -0.71 12.82 5.94
CA THR A 77 -0.68 11.36 6.20
C THR A 77 -1.51 11.00 7.42
N SER A 78 -1.41 11.77 8.50
CA SER A 78 -2.21 11.54 9.71
C SER A 78 -3.70 11.69 9.44
N ILE A 79 -4.11 12.79 8.82
CA ILE A 79 -5.51 13.07 8.52
C ILE A 79 -6.07 12.04 7.54
N GLY A 80 -5.33 11.73 6.47
CA GLY A 80 -5.73 10.75 5.47
C GLY A 80 -5.91 9.35 6.08
N SER A 81 -4.99 8.92 6.95
CA SER A 81 -5.10 7.62 7.61
C SER A 81 -6.31 7.54 8.54
N LEU A 82 -6.60 8.60 9.30
CA LEU A 82 -7.78 8.65 10.17
C LEU A 82 -9.09 8.70 9.37
N ALA A 83 -9.12 9.48 8.29
CA ALA A 83 -10.28 9.57 7.41
C ALA A 83 -10.56 8.24 6.70
N TYR A 84 -9.52 7.48 6.36
CA TYR A 84 -9.71 6.16 5.77
C TYR A 84 -10.13 5.11 6.82
N LEU A 85 -9.58 5.21 8.03
CA LEU A 85 -9.95 4.33 9.14
C LEU A 85 -11.45 4.42 9.48
N SER A 86 -12.08 5.58 9.32
CA SER A 86 -13.52 5.74 9.54
C SER A 86 -14.40 5.14 8.43
N GLN A 87 -13.84 4.78 7.29
CA GLN A 87 -14.58 4.28 6.11
C GLN A 87 -14.35 2.79 5.84
N ILE A 88 -13.28 2.21 6.39
CA ILE A 88 -12.81 0.88 6.00
C ILE A 88 -13.80 -0.23 6.36
N ASP A 89 -14.48 -0.13 7.50
CA ASP A 89 -15.45 -1.12 7.95
C ASP A 89 -16.68 -1.17 7.04
N GLU A 90 -17.20 -0.01 6.63
CA GLU A 90 -18.33 0.07 5.69
C GLU A 90 -17.96 -0.50 4.32
N ARG A 91 -16.74 -0.22 3.84
CA ARG A 91 -16.24 -0.78 2.58
C ARG A 91 -16.11 -2.30 2.65
N HIS A 92 -15.50 -2.82 3.71
CA HIS A 92 -15.38 -4.26 3.94
C HIS A 92 -16.77 -4.94 4.00
N ALA A 93 -17.71 -4.37 4.74
CA ALA A 93 -19.07 -4.89 4.83
C ALA A 93 -19.79 -4.91 3.47
N SER A 94 -19.66 -3.84 2.68
CA SER A 94 -20.22 -3.75 1.33
C SER A 94 -19.71 -4.88 0.42
N TYR A 95 -18.41 -5.13 0.41
CA TYR A 95 -17.82 -6.20 -0.39
C TYR A 95 -18.16 -7.60 0.13
N ALA A 96 -18.27 -7.78 1.45
CA ALA A 96 -18.71 -9.05 2.03
C ALA A 96 -20.16 -9.38 1.62
N THR A 97 -21.05 -8.38 1.63
CA THR A 97 -22.43 -8.52 1.13
C THR A 97 -22.44 -8.89 -0.35
N LEU A 98 -21.68 -8.17 -1.19
CA LEU A 98 -21.59 -8.47 -2.63
C LEU A 98 -21.07 -9.88 -2.89
N LEU A 99 -20.04 -10.33 -2.16
CA LEU A 99 -19.48 -11.67 -2.31
C LEU A 99 -20.52 -12.76 -2.01
N ASN A 100 -21.37 -12.54 -1.00
CA ASN A 100 -22.40 -13.50 -0.60
C ASN A 100 -23.64 -13.48 -1.50
N GLU A 101 -24.11 -12.29 -1.90
CA GLU A 101 -25.38 -12.13 -2.61
C GLU A 101 -25.22 -12.16 -4.13
N SER A 102 -24.09 -11.68 -4.66
CA SER A 102 -23.86 -11.54 -6.10
C SER A 102 -22.38 -11.67 -6.45
N PRO A 103 -21.79 -12.89 -6.41
CA PRO A 103 -20.37 -13.11 -6.66
C PRO A 103 -19.83 -12.53 -7.96
N ALA A 104 -20.64 -12.54 -9.03
CA ALA A 104 -20.26 -11.94 -10.32
C ALA A 104 -20.12 -10.41 -10.22
N LEU A 105 -21.02 -9.75 -9.50
CA LEU A 105 -20.97 -8.31 -9.27
C LEU A 105 -19.80 -7.96 -8.33
N TYR A 106 -19.57 -8.76 -7.28
CA TYR A 106 -18.39 -8.62 -6.44
C TYR A 106 -17.09 -8.67 -7.24
N LEU A 107 -16.90 -9.70 -8.08
CA LEU A 107 -15.71 -9.84 -8.92
C LEU A 107 -15.50 -8.62 -9.82
N GLN A 108 -16.57 -8.10 -10.42
CA GLN A 108 -16.50 -6.91 -11.27
C GLN A 108 -16.14 -5.66 -10.45
N THR A 109 -16.85 -5.39 -9.36
CA THR A 109 -16.71 -4.17 -8.56
C THR A 109 -15.37 -4.14 -7.84
N GLU A 110 -15.03 -5.19 -7.09
CA GLU A 110 -13.78 -5.27 -6.35
C GLU A 110 -12.58 -5.40 -7.29
N GLY A 111 -12.71 -6.16 -8.38
CA GLY A 111 -11.65 -6.26 -9.39
C GLY A 111 -11.32 -4.90 -10.02
N THR A 112 -12.36 -4.15 -10.42
CA THR A 112 -12.17 -2.78 -10.96
C THR A 112 -11.55 -1.83 -9.92
N HIS A 113 -11.95 -1.96 -8.66
CA HIS A 113 -11.40 -1.18 -7.56
C HIS A 113 -9.89 -1.45 -7.39
N LEU A 114 -9.52 -2.73 -7.24
CA LEU A 114 -8.12 -3.14 -7.04
C LEU A 114 -7.24 -2.80 -8.25
N ASP A 115 -7.72 -2.98 -9.48
CA ASP A 115 -6.97 -2.59 -10.68
C ASP A 115 -6.70 -1.09 -10.74
N THR A 116 -7.70 -0.29 -10.39
CA THR A 116 -7.55 1.17 -10.32
C THR A 116 -6.55 1.54 -9.24
N MET A 117 -6.67 0.93 -8.06
CA MET A 117 -5.77 1.15 -6.94
C MET A 117 -4.32 0.76 -7.27
N GLN A 118 -4.09 -0.35 -7.99
CA GLN A 118 -2.77 -0.75 -8.46
C GLN A 118 -2.12 0.27 -9.41
N ARG A 119 -2.91 0.80 -10.36
CA ARG A 119 -2.44 1.87 -11.24
C ARG A 119 -2.13 3.14 -10.47
N ASP A 120 -2.97 3.48 -9.48
CA ASP A 120 -2.78 4.65 -8.64
C ASP A 120 -1.52 4.52 -7.78
N PHE A 121 -1.26 3.37 -7.16
CA PHE A 121 -0.01 3.12 -6.44
C PHE A 121 1.21 3.30 -7.34
N GLN A 122 1.20 2.70 -8.53
CA GLN A 122 2.32 2.84 -9.48
C GLN A 122 2.53 4.30 -9.89
N ARG A 123 1.45 5.05 -10.13
CA ARG A 123 1.52 6.48 -10.46
C ARG A 123 2.10 7.29 -9.30
N ILE A 124 1.64 7.07 -8.07
CA ILE A 124 2.11 7.76 -6.88
C ILE A 124 3.60 7.47 -6.64
N ILE A 125 4.03 6.21 -6.76
CA ILE A 125 5.46 5.84 -6.64
C ILE A 125 6.33 6.60 -7.65
N TRP A 126 5.87 6.77 -8.90
CA TRP A 126 6.60 7.57 -9.90
C TRP A 126 6.63 9.06 -9.56
N ILE A 127 5.53 9.60 -9.07
CA ILE A 127 5.44 11.00 -8.62
C ILE A 127 6.40 11.22 -7.46
N ASP A 128 6.35 10.39 -6.43
CA ASP A 128 7.21 10.50 -5.25
C ASP A 128 8.69 10.32 -5.61
N GLY A 129 9.01 9.38 -6.52
CA GLY A 129 10.37 9.22 -7.06
C GLY A 129 10.87 10.48 -7.78
N SER A 130 10.00 11.13 -8.56
CA SER A 130 10.33 12.38 -9.25
C SER A 130 10.50 13.54 -8.26
N VAL A 131 9.64 13.63 -7.24
CA VAL A 131 9.74 14.61 -6.15
C VAL A 131 11.03 14.39 -5.36
N ALA A 132 11.40 13.15 -5.05
CA ALA A 132 12.64 12.79 -4.38
C ALA A 132 13.87 13.23 -5.19
N ALA A 133 13.88 12.98 -6.51
CA ALA A 133 14.95 13.44 -7.39
C ALA A 133 15.10 14.97 -7.41
N ALA A 134 13.98 15.69 -7.53
CA ALA A 134 13.97 17.16 -7.47
C ALA A 134 14.44 17.68 -6.10
N ALA A 135 14.00 17.04 -5.01
CA ALA A 135 14.38 17.38 -3.64
C ALA A 135 15.87 17.15 -3.38
N LEU A 136 16.44 16.07 -3.93
CA LEU A 136 17.88 15.83 -3.91
C LEU A 136 18.64 16.94 -4.66
N GLY A 137 18.20 17.30 -5.86
CA GLY A 137 18.77 18.43 -6.61
C GLY A 137 18.73 19.74 -5.81
N LEU A 138 17.61 20.01 -5.14
CA LEU A 138 17.46 21.19 -4.27
C LEU A 138 18.38 21.14 -3.05
N ALA A 139 18.56 19.97 -2.43
CA ALA A 139 19.46 19.77 -1.31
C ALA A 139 20.93 19.99 -1.70
N VAL A 140 21.34 19.47 -2.86
CA VAL A 140 22.67 19.69 -3.45
C VAL A 140 22.88 21.15 -3.78
N TYR A 141 21.96 21.78 -4.51
CA TYR A 141 22.00 23.21 -4.83
C TYR A 141 22.14 24.06 -3.56
N GLY A 142 21.33 23.78 -2.54
CA GLY A 142 21.36 24.49 -1.26
C GLY A 142 22.67 24.31 -0.51
N THR A 143 23.32 23.15 -0.65
CA THR A 143 24.63 22.86 -0.06
C THR A 143 25.73 23.64 -0.77
N VAL A 144 25.81 23.54 -2.10
CA VAL A 144 26.84 24.19 -2.92
C VAL A 144 26.78 25.71 -2.81
N ASN A 145 25.57 26.28 -2.79
CA ASN A 145 25.36 27.74 -2.78
C ASN A 145 25.15 28.33 -1.38
N ASN A 146 25.39 27.55 -0.32
CA ASN A 146 25.18 27.93 1.09
C ASN A 146 23.77 28.50 1.36
N LYS A 147 22.75 28.02 0.61
CA LYS A 147 21.34 28.40 0.78
C LYS A 147 20.70 27.45 1.78
N ARG A 148 20.88 27.75 3.07
CA ARG A 148 20.42 26.92 4.21
C ARG A 148 18.95 26.50 4.12
N TYR A 149 18.05 27.40 3.71
CA TYR A 149 16.62 27.08 3.55
C TYR A 149 16.39 26.03 2.45
N ALA A 150 16.95 26.24 1.26
CA ALA A 150 16.84 25.29 0.15
C ALA A 150 17.41 23.92 0.52
N LYS A 151 18.56 23.89 1.20
CA LYS A 151 19.16 22.64 1.71
C LYS A 151 18.20 21.91 2.64
N GLY A 152 17.63 22.61 3.62
CA GLY A 152 16.67 22.04 4.57
C GLY A 152 15.43 21.50 3.87
N LEU A 153 14.84 22.32 2.97
CA LEU A 153 13.66 21.96 2.20
C LEU A 153 13.89 20.71 1.35
N GLY A 154 15.00 20.67 0.61
CA GLY A 154 15.38 19.50 -0.19
C GLY A 154 15.55 18.24 0.66
N ILE A 155 16.24 18.31 1.80
CA ILE A 155 16.40 17.16 2.69
C ILE A 155 15.06 16.70 3.28
N GLY A 156 14.24 17.64 3.77
CA GLY A 156 12.95 17.31 4.37
C GLY A 156 12.01 16.64 3.36
N THR A 157 11.90 17.21 2.16
CA THR A 157 11.09 16.64 1.09
C THR A 157 11.62 15.28 0.65
N LEU A 158 12.94 15.12 0.53
CA LEU A 158 13.55 13.85 0.13
C LEU A 158 13.22 12.74 1.13
N VAL A 159 13.37 13.01 2.43
CA VAL A 159 13.07 12.03 3.49
C VAL A 159 11.57 11.69 3.50
N SER A 160 10.70 12.70 3.41
CA SER A 160 9.25 12.46 3.38
C SER A 160 8.82 11.66 2.15
N ALA A 161 9.32 12.00 0.96
CA ALA A 161 9.01 11.29 -0.28
C ALA A 161 9.50 9.83 -0.23
N ALA A 162 10.69 9.58 0.30
CA ALA A 162 11.20 8.22 0.47
C ALA A 162 10.34 7.39 1.44
N ALA A 163 9.90 7.98 2.55
CA ALA A 163 9.02 7.32 3.51
C ALA A 163 7.64 6.98 2.91
N LEU A 164 7.03 7.93 2.18
CA LEU A 164 5.77 7.69 1.47
C LEU A 164 5.92 6.60 0.41
N THR A 165 6.97 6.67 -0.41
CA THR A 165 7.24 5.65 -1.43
C THR A 165 7.32 4.26 -0.83
N ALA A 166 8.02 4.11 0.30
CA ALA A 166 8.13 2.81 0.98
C ALA A 166 6.78 2.30 1.51
N LEU A 167 5.95 3.19 2.04
CA LEU A 167 4.59 2.86 2.48
C LEU A 167 3.71 2.42 1.29
N GLU A 168 3.79 3.14 0.17
CA GLU A 168 3.01 2.81 -1.03
C GLU A 168 3.45 1.50 -1.67
N MET A 169 4.75 1.19 -1.68
CA MET A 169 5.25 -0.13 -2.12
C MET A 169 4.67 -1.25 -1.25
N HIS A 170 4.71 -1.09 0.07
CA HIS A 170 4.16 -2.08 0.98
C HIS A 170 2.63 -2.28 0.81
N ASN A 171 1.88 -1.19 0.64
CA ASN A 171 0.44 -1.25 0.38
C ASN A 171 0.13 -1.92 -0.95
N ARG A 172 0.90 -1.62 -1.98
CA ARG A 172 0.78 -2.21 -3.31
C ARG A 172 1.00 -3.71 -3.30
N ASP A 173 2.05 -4.17 -2.61
CA ASP A 173 2.36 -5.59 -2.49
C ASP A 173 1.21 -6.34 -1.82
N ARG A 174 0.71 -5.83 -0.68
CA ARG A 174 -0.46 -6.39 0.02
C ARG A 174 -1.71 -6.43 -0.88
N ALA A 175 -1.98 -5.37 -1.62
CA ALA A 175 -3.10 -5.32 -2.56
C ALA A 175 -2.93 -6.30 -3.73
N SER A 176 -1.69 -6.57 -4.15
CA SER A 176 -1.39 -7.50 -5.24
C SER A 176 -1.66 -8.95 -4.84
N GLU A 177 -1.35 -9.31 -3.59
CA GLU A 177 -1.64 -10.63 -3.03
C GLU A 177 -3.15 -10.89 -3.00
N TYR A 178 -3.92 -9.91 -2.55
CA TYR A 178 -5.39 -10.01 -2.52
C TYR A 178 -6.02 -10.00 -3.93
N LEU A 179 -5.50 -9.20 -4.86
CA LEU A 179 -5.93 -9.24 -6.27
C LEU A 179 -5.67 -10.62 -6.91
N ASN A 180 -4.54 -11.26 -6.59
CA ASN A 180 -4.25 -12.62 -7.06
C ASN A 180 -5.25 -13.65 -6.49
N ALA A 181 -5.63 -13.51 -5.22
CA ALA A 181 -6.69 -14.32 -4.61
C ALA A 181 -8.03 -14.14 -5.35
N LEU A 182 -8.40 -12.90 -5.69
CA LEU A 182 -9.59 -12.57 -6.46
C LEU A 182 -9.58 -13.21 -7.86
N HIS A 183 -8.46 -13.13 -8.59
CA HIS A 183 -8.31 -13.76 -9.90
C HIS A 183 -8.41 -15.29 -9.83
N THR A 184 -7.83 -15.88 -8.78
CA THR A 184 -7.93 -17.33 -8.56
C THR A 184 -9.37 -17.74 -8.30
N TYR A 185 -10.11 -16.99 -7.49
CA TYR A 185 -11.53 -17.23 -7.25
C TYR A 185 -12.38 -17.07 -8.52
N ALA A 186 -12.10 -16.05 -9.33
CA ALA A 186 -12.77 -15.83 -10.61
C ALA A 186 -12.59 -17.02 -11.57
N ALA A 187 -11.37 -17.56 -11.66
CA ALA A 187 -11.07 -18.73 -12.49
C ALA A 187 -11.81 -20.00 -12.02
N HIS A 188 -11.93 -20.22 -10.71
CA HIS A 188 -12.72 -21.34 -10.18
C HIS A 188 -14.21 -21.18 -10.48
N THR A 189 -14.73 -19.96 -10.34
CA THR A 189 -16.16 -19.68 -10.58
C THR A 189 -16.52 -19.85 -12.06
N SER A 190 -15.67 -19.39 -12.98
CA SER A 190 -15.90 -19.56 -14.43
C SER A 190 -15.84 -21.03 -14.86
N LEU A 191 -14.94 -21.82 -14.27
CA LEU A 191 -14.86 -23.27 -14.49
C LEU A 191 -16.11 -24.00 -13.99
N GLN A 192 -16.71 -23.59 -12.87
CA GLN A 192 -17.97 -24.19 -12.39
C GLN A 192 -19.16 -23.83 -13.30
N VAL A 193 -19.22 -22.60 -13.80
CA VAL A 193 -20.29 -22.15 -14.71
C VAL A 193 -20.17 -22.83 -16.09
N GLY A 194 -18.96 -23.08 -16.59
CA GLY A 194 -18.71 -23.88 -17.79
C GLY A 194 -18.69 -25.40 -17.55
N GLY A 195 -18.69 -25.82 -16.28
CA GLY A 195 -18.42 -27.16 -15.78
C GLY A 195 -19.65 -28.06 -15.65
N ASN A 196 -20.71 -27.82 -16.40
CA ASN A 196 -21.71 -28.86 -16.71
C ASN A 196 -21.14 -29.85 -17.75
N LEU A 197 -19.86 -30.22 -17.61
CA LEU A 197 -19.11 -31.16 -18.42
C LEU A 197 -18.63 -32.26 -17.48
N THR A 198 -19.25 -33.43 -17.59
CA THR A 198 -19.19 -34.56 -16.65
C THR A 198 -17.84 -35.28 -16.54
N SER A 199 -16.78 -34.82 -17.19
CA SER A 199 -15.38 -35.18 -16.87
C SER A 199 -14.46 -34.54 -17.90
N LEU A 200 -13.35 -33.97 -17.43
CA LEU A 200 -12.23 -33.60 -18.28
C LEU A 200 -10.99 -34.26 -17.68
N SER A 201 -10.73 -35.50 -18.09
CA SER A 201 -9.48 -36.19 -17.76
C SER A 201 -8.40 -35.74 -18.74
N LEU A 202 -7.43 -34.99 -18.24
CA LEU A 202 -6.18 -34.73 -18.95
C LEU A 202 -5.20 -35.85 -18.60
N ASP A 203 -5.15 -36.89 -19.44
CA ASP A 203 -4.10 -37.90 -19.40
C ASP A 203 -2.86 -37.34 -20.09
N PHE A 204 -1.82 -37.07 -19.30
CA PHE A 204 -0.49 -36.78 -19.84
C PHE A 204 0.21 -38.10 -20.13
N GLN A 205 0.15 -38.56 -21.40
CA GLN A 205 1.05 -39.59 -21.88
C GLN A 205 2.47 -39.01 -21.95
N THR A 206 3.29 -39.35 -20.95
CA THR A 206 4.74 -39.18 -21.05
C THR A 206 5.29 -40.31 -21.91
N ALA A 207 5.59 -40.01 -23.17
CA ALA A 207 6.46 -40.85 -23.99
C ALA A 207 7.90 -40.59 -23.55
N PHE A 208 8.52 -41.59 -22.91
CA PHE A 208 9.97 -41.68 -22.77
C PHE A 208 10.58 -42.15 -24.08
#